data_AF-A0A7G6U894-F1
#
_entry.id   AF-A0A7G6U894-F1
#
_cell.length_a   1.000
_cell.length_b   1.000
_cell.length_c   1.000
_cell.angle_alpha   90.00
_cell.angle_beta   90.00
_cell.angle_gamma   90.00
#
_symmetry.space_group_name_H-M   'P 1'
#
loop_
_entity.id
_entity.type
_entity.pdbx_description
1 polymer ?
#
loop_
_entity_poly.entity_id
_entity_poly.type
_entity_poly.pdbx_seq_one_letter_code
_entity_poly.pdbx_strand_id
1 'polypeptide(L)' 'MQDAGEFITHLPKQIHDTSPWQNAMHVLSQAAEYGGPIEFARLGLMQALWPKGTPVYHSVYKDPKWRNRAKLVRER' A
#
# COMPACT_ATOMS: atom_id res chain seq x y z
N MET A 1 -5.37 21.19 -13.02
CA MET A 1 -4.60 20.14 -12.33
C MET A 1 -3.92 20.82 -11.15
N GLN A 2 -4.09 20.33 -9.93
CA GLN A 2 -3.29 20.82 -8.80
C GLN A 2 -1.83 20.44 -9.03
N ASP A 3 -0.91 21.35 -8.70
CA ASP A 3 0.51 21.03 -8.74
C ASP A 3 0.83 19.97 -7.67
N ALA A 4 1.57 18.94 -8.06
CA ALA A 4 1.88 17.83 -7.15
C ALA A 4 2.81 18.31 -6.01
N GLY A 5 3.71 19.25 -6.29
CA GLY A 5 4.56 19.87 -5.28
C GLY A 5 3.74 20.67 -4.26
N GLU A 6 2.81 21.49 -4.75
CA GLU A 6 1.88 22.22 -3.89
C GLU A 6 1.05 21.28 -3.01
N PHE A 7 0.49 20.19 -3.56
CA PHE A 7 -0.25 19.20 -2.76
C PHE A 7 0.62 18.57 -1.66
N ILE A 8 1.85 18.15 -2.01
CA ILE A 8 2.77 17.50 -1.07
C ILE A 8 3.15 18.43 0.09
N THR A 9 3.36 19.72 -0.18
CA THR A 9 3.75 20.70 0.85
C THR A 9 2.65 21.04 1.84
N HIS A 10 1.37 20.82 1.48
CA HIS A 10 0.22 21.05 2.35
C HIS A 10 -0.13 19.85 3.25
N LEU A 11 0.55 18.71 3.10
CA LEU A 11 0.27 17.53 3.92
C LEU A 11 0.77 17.69 5.37
N PRO A 12 0.09 17.10 6.36
CA PRO A 12 0.57 17.07 7.74
C PRO A 12 1.95 16.40 7.83
N LYS A 13 2.86 17.02 8.59
CA LYS A 13 4.24 16.53 8.77
C LYS A 13 4.33 15.06 9.22
N GLN A 14 3.36 14.61 10.02
CA GLN A 14 3.26 13.22 10.49
C GLN A 14 3.21 12.20 9.34
N ILE A 15 2.57 12.55 8.21
CA ILE A 15 2.51 11.67 7.03
C ILE A 15 3.92 11.51 6.44
N HIS A 16 4.68 12.61 6.38
CA HIS A 16 6.04 12.61 5.86
C HIS A 16 6.99 11.72 6.68
N ASP A 17 6.75 11.62 7.97
CA ASP A 17 7.59 10.82 8.89
C ASP A 17 7.25 9.32 8.85
N THR A 18 6.19 8.91 8.15
CA THR A 18 5.83 7.49 8.04
C THR A 18 6.79 6.73 7.11
N SER A 19 7.11 5.48 7.45
CA SER A 19 7.97 4.64 6.59
C SER A 19 7.42 4.43 5.17
N PRO A 20 6.10 4.23 4.95
CA PRO A 20 5.55 4.15 3.61
C PRO A 20 5.79 5.42 2.78
N TRP A 21 5.68 6.60 3.40
CA TRP A 21 5.96 7.86 2.72
C TRP A 21 7.44 7.99 2.32
N GLN A 22 8.35 7.78 3.27
CA GLN A 22 9.80 7.86 3.03
C GLN A 22 10.25 6.92 1.91
N ASN A 23 9.76 5.68 1.94
CA ASN A 23 10.05 4.70 0.90
C ASN A 23 9.49 5.13 -0.47
N ALA A 24 8.27 5.65 -0.50
CA ALA A 24 7.66 6.12 -1.74
C ALA A 24 8.43 7.29 -2.35
N MET A 25 8.85 8.26 -1.54
CA MET A 25 9.66 9.40 -2.00
C MET A 25 11.05 8.96 -2.49
N HIS A 26 11.68 7.99 -1.81
CA HIS A 26 12.96 7.44 -2.26
C HIS A 26 12.84 6.77 -3.64
N VAL A 27 11.83 5.91 -3.83
CA VAL A 27 11.56 5.25 -5.12
C VAL A 27 11.19 6.26 -6.19
N LEU A 28 10.46 7.32 -5.84
CA LEU A 28 10.15 8.41 -6.77
C LEU A 28 11.42 9.13 -7.24
N SER A 29 12.35 9.42 -6.32
CA SER A 29 13.65 10.03 -6.67
C SER A 29 14.44 9.13 -7.61
N GLN A 30 14.54 7.84 -7.29
CA GLN A 30 15.23 6.87 -8.15
C GLN A 30 14.59 6.77 -9.55
N ALA A 31 13.26 6.77 -9.62
CA ALA A 31 12.55 6.75 -10.90
C ALA A 31 12.83 8.02 -11.73
N ALA A 32 12.87 9.19 -11.08
CA ALA A 32 13.19 10.46 -11.74
C ALA A 32 14.64 10.54 -12.23
N GLU A 33 15.59 10.02 -11.44
CA GLU A 33 17.03 10.06 -11.75
C GLU A 33 17.43 9.03 -12.83
N TYR A 34 16.86 7.84 -12.78
CA TYR A 34 17.31 6.70 -13.59
C TYR A 34 16.29 6.20 -14.61
N GLY A 35 15.12 6.85 -14.74
CA GLY A 35 14.08 6.48 -15.71
C GLY A 35 13.33 5.20 -15.34
N GLY A 36 13.09 4.98 -14.04
CA GLY A 36 12.41 3.80 -13.51
C GLY A 36 10.87 3.89 -13.52
N PRO A 37 10.17 2.77 -13.25
CA PRO A 37 8.71 2.74 -13.15
C PRO A 37 8.20 3.53 -11.94
N ILE A 38 7.38 4.57 -12.21
CA ILE A 38 6.80 5.46 -11.20
C ILE A 38 5.65 4.78 -10.42
N GLU A 39 5.13 3.67 -10.95
CA GLU A 39 4.01 2.92 -10.38
C GLU A 39 4.27 2.45 -8.95
N PHE A 40 5.51 2.09 -8.61
CA PHE A 40 5.88 1.67 -7.25
C PHE A 40 5.83 2.85 -6.26
N ALA A 41 6.34 4.02 -6.66
CA ALA A 41 6.22 5.24 -5.87
C ALA A 41 4.75 5.61 -5.65
N ARG A 42 3.92 5.47 -6.70
CA ARG A 42 2.48 5.72 -6.61
C ARG A 42 1.78 4.79 -5.61
N LEU A 43 2.09 3.49 -5.63
CA LEU A 43 1.53 2.53 -4.67
C LEU A 43 1.97 2.84 -3.23
N GLY A 44 3.23 3.21 -3.03
CA GLY A 44 3.75 3.62 -1.72
C GLY A 44 3.07 4.89 -1.19
N LEU A 45 2.88 5.90 -2.03
CA LEU A 45 2.15 7.13 -1.69
C LEU A 45 0.69 6.82 -1.32
N MET A 46 0.01 5.94 -2.06
CA MET A 46 -1.34 5.50 -1.72
C MET A 46 -1.39 4.81 -0.35
N GLN A 47 -0.41 3.97 -0.03
CA GLN A 47 -0.32 3.32 1.28
C GLN A 47 -0.04 4.31 2.41
N ALA A 48 0.75 5.36 2.16
CA ALA A 48 1.05 6.39 3.14
C ALA A 48 -0.16 7.30 3.43
N LEU A 49 -0.88 7.72 2.39
CA LEU A 49 -2.03 8.61 2.50
C LEU A 49 -3.29 7.88 3.02
N TRP A 50 -3.46 6.62 2.62
CA TRP A 50 -4.59 5.78 3.01
C TRP A 50 -4.09 4.47 3.61
N PRO A 51 -3.49 4.52 4.81
CA PRO A 51 -2.98 3.34 5.47
C PRO A 51 -4.13 2.35 5.71
N LYS A 52 -3.96 1.11 5.26
CA LYS A 52 -4.90 0.05 5.64
C LYS A 52 -4.82 -0.11 7.15
N GLY A 53 -5.99 -0.05 7.79
CA GLY A 53 -6.12 -0.43 9.19
C GLY A 53 -5.74 -1.89 9.42
N THR A 54 -5.70 -2.29 10.69
CA THR A 54 -5.45 -3.69 11.06
C THR A 54 -6.51 -4.59 10.43
N PRO A 55 -6.13 -5.68 9.75
CA PRO A 55 -7.11 -6.64 9.26
C PRO A 55 -7.89 -7.23 10.44
N VAL A 56 -9.15 -6.84 10.60
CA VAL A 56 -10.00 -7.39 11.65
C VAL A 56 -10.66 -8.66 11.14
N TYR A 57 -10.31 -9.80 11.74
CA TYR A 57 -10.93 -11.08 11.43
C TYR A 57 -12.37 -11.12 11.94
N HIS A 58 -13.33 -11.08 11.02
CA HIS A 58 -14.74 -11.25 11.32
C HIS A 58 -15.19 -12.64 10.84
N SER A 59 -15.26 -13.58 11.78
CA SER A 59 -15.69 -14.96 11.53
C SER A 59 -17.11 -15.04 10.96
N VAL A 60 -17.97 -14.08 11.32
CA VAL A 60 -19.40 -13.99 10.95
C VAL A 60 -19.65 -13.74 9.46
N TYR A 61 -18.73 -13.06 8.76
CA TYR A 61 -18.87 -12.78 7.32
C TYR A 61 -18.19 -13.82 6.43
N LYS A 62 -17.56 -14.84 7.04
CA LYS A 62 -16.90 -15.92 6.29
C LYS A 62 -17.86 -17.08 6.15
N ASP A 63 -18.22 -17.39 4.90
CA ASP A 63 -19.04 -18.55 4.58
C ASP A 63 -18.38 -19.84 5.13
N PRO A 64 -19.06 -20.58 6.03
CA PRO A 64 -18.53 -21.78 6.66
C PRO A 64 -18.08 -22.86 5.66
N LYS A 65 -18.62 -22.85 4.43
CA LYS A 65 -18.24 -23.82 3.38
C LYS A 65 -16.76 -23.75 2.99
N TRP A 66 -16.11 -22.61 3.21
CA TRP A 66 -14.65 -22.46 3.00
C TRP A 66 -13.82 -23.02 4.14
N ARG A 67 -14.41 -23.30 5.32
CA ARG A 67 -13.75 -23.99 6.44
C ARG A 67 -13.86 -25.50 6.33
N ASN A 68 -14.92 -25.99 5.70
CA ASN A 68 -15.23 -27.42 5.57
C ASN A 68 -14.89 -27.99 4.18
N ARG A 69 -13.75 -27.59 3.59
CA ARG A 69 -13.22 -28.33 2.43
C ARG A 69 -12.59 -29.63 2.93
N ALA A 70 -12.97 -30.75 2.30
CA ALA A 70 -12.22 -31.99 2.45
C ALA A 70 -10.72 -31.71 2.21
N LYS A 71 -9.85 -32.28 3.05
CA LYS A 71 -8.39 -32.17 2.88
C LYS A 71 -8.06 -32.60 1.44
N LEU A 72 -7.58 -31.67 0.64
CA LEU A 72 -7.09 -31.99 -0.70
C LEU A 72 -5.87 -32.89 -0.52
N VAL A 73 -6.00 -34.15 -0.92
CA VAL A 73 -4.88 -35.09 -0.99
C VAL A 73 -3.97 -34.56 -2.10
N ARG A 74 -2.72 -34.20 -1.75
CA ARG A 74 -1.70 -33.96 -2.77
C ARG A 74 -1.40 -35.31 -3.42
N GLU A 75 -1.61 -35.41 -4.73
CA GLU A 75 -1.13 -36.54 -5.51
C GLU A 75 0.41 -36.58 -5.42
N ARG A 76 0.95 -37.79 -5.23
CA ARG A 76 2.38 -38.06 -5.04
C ARG A 76 2.99 -38.55 -6.34
#